data_AF-A0A0X8K6Q7-F1
#
_entry.id   AF-A0A0X8K6Q7-F1
#
_cell.length_a   1.000
_cell.length_b   1.000
_cell.length_c   1.000
_cell.angle_alpha   90.00
_cell.angle_beta   90.00
_cell.angle_gamma   90.00
#
_symmetry.space_group_name_H-M   'P 1'
#
loop_
_entity.id
_entity.type
_entity.pdbx_description
1 polymer ?
#
loop_
_entity_poly.entity_id
_entity_poly.type
_entity_poly.pdbx_seq_one_letter_code
_entity_poly.pdbx_strand_id
1 'polypeptide(L)'
;MTADKPFKFDKSQRLLTPKDFKAMSGRHTKTGEDQSQHVVMFKIHQPNLLFFVKLVLADTRKQAAVNRLGLAITKKKVKRAHERNRIKRLTREYFRLHQHQLNAQVDILLTIKQFSDDMPNEAIAQQLAMGFNLINDKIRKLKRR
;
A
#
# COMPACT_ATOMS: atom_id res chain seq x y z
N MET A 1 -0.02 18.54 -26.83
CA MET A 1 0.20 19.02 -25.45
C MET A 1 -0.93 18.50 -24.56
N THR A 2 -0.80 17.27 -24.07
CA THR A 2 -1.83 16.61 -23.26
C THR A 2 -1.72 17.10 -21.82
N ALA A 3 -2.78 17.76 -21.35
CA ALA A 3 -2.91 18.21 -19.97
C ALA A 3 -2.63 17.04 -18.99
N ASP A 4 -1.51 17.15 -18.29
CA ASP A 4 -1.13 16.25 -17.21
C ASP A 4 -2.20 16.38 -16.13
N LYS A 5 -2.95 15.30 -15.86
CA LYS A 5 -4.00 15.29 -14.84
C LYS A 5 -3.33 14.75 -13.56
N PRO A 6 -2.86 15.61 -12.64
CA PRO A 6 -1.99 15.21 -11.52
C PRO A 6 -2.69 14.29 -10.50
N PHE A 7 -3.98 14.01 -10.69
CA PHE A 7 -4.85 13.32 -9.75
C PHE A 7 -5.45 12.02 -10.29
N LYS A 8 -4.97 11.46 -11.41
CA LYS A 8 -5.47 10.16 -11.90
C LYS A 8 -4.76 9.00 -11.20
N PHE A 9 -5.55 8.05 -10.68
CA PHE A 9 -5.04 6.78 -10.14
C PHE A 9 -4.86 5.75 -11.27
N ASP A 10 -3.70 5.79 -11.92
CA ASP A 10 -3.39 5.00 -13.12
C ASP A 10 -3.18 3.50 -12.83
N LYS A 11 -3.24 2.65 -13.86
CA LYS A 11 -2.99 1.20 -13.73
C LYS A 11 -1.57 0.92 -13.21
N SER A 12 -0.60 1.76 -13.55
CA SER A 12 0.79 1.67 -13.05
C SER A 12 0.88 1.76 -11.52
N GLN A 13 -0.06 2.44 -10.86
CA GLN A 13 -0.13 2.63 -9.41
C GLN A 13 -0.90 1.51 -8.69
N ARG A 14 -1.21 0.40 -9.38
CA ARG A 14 -2.01 -0.70 -8.85
C ARG A 14 -1.21 -2.00 -8.84
N LEU A 15 -1.25 -2.71 -7.72
CA LEU A 15 -0.88 -4.13 -7.70
C LEU A 15 -2.08 -4.91 -8.24
N LEU A 16 -1.92 -5.51 -9.42
CA LEU A 16 -3.02 -6.19 -10.14
C LEU A 16 -2.77 -7.69 -10.31
N THR A 17 -1.52 -8.12 -10.45
CA THR A 17 -1.23 -9.51 -10.81
C THR A 17 -1.13 -10.41 -9.56
N PRO A 18 -1.56 -11.68 -9.63
CA PRO A 18 -1.38 -12.62 -8.52
C PRO A 18 0.10 -12.75 -8.08
N LYS A 19 1.04 -12.60 -9.03
CA LYS A 19 2.48 -12.57 -8.77
C LYS A 19 2.86 -11.41 -7.84
N ASP A 20 2.32 -10.22 -8.07
CA ASP A 20 2.54 -9.04 -7.22
C ASP A 20 2.02 -9.27 -5.79
N PHE A 21 0.79 -9.79 -5.65
CA PHE A 21 0.22 -10.07 -4.32
C PHE A 21 1.01 -11.14 -3.57
N LYS A 22 1.44 -12.20 -4.26
CA LYS A 22 2.28 -13.26 -3.65
C LYS A 22 3.61 -12.68 -3.17
N ALA A 23 4.22 -11.79 -3.94
CA ALA A 23 5.47 -11.11 -3.58
C ALA A 23 5.32 -10.22 -2.33
N MET A 24 4.12 -9.73 -2.01
CA MET A 24 3.85 -8.91 -0.82
C MET A 24 3.60 -9.73 0.47
N SER A 25 3.13 -10.98 0.33
CA SER A 25 2.73 -11.84 1.45
C SER A 25 3.68 -13.00 1.73
N GLY A 26 4.64 -13.27 0.83
CA GLY A 26 5.59 -14.37 0.98
C GLY A 26 6.52 -14.19 2.19
N ARG A 27 6.85 -15.30 2.86
CA ARG A 27 8.08 -15.37 3.68
C ARG A 27 9.25 -15.41 2.69
N HIS A 28 10.35 -14.71 2.99
CA HIS A 28 11.58 -14.69 2.17
C HIS A 28 11.87 -16.06 1.53
N THR A 29 11.65 -16.19 0.22
CA THR A 29 12.35 -17.19 -0.56
C THR A 29 13.66 -16.52 -0.98
N LYS A 30 14.73 -16.78 -0.23
CA LYS A 30 16.09 -16.60 -0.76
C LYS A 30 16.18 -17.53 -1.97
N THR A 31 15.92 -17.05 -3.17
CA THR A 31 16.09 -17.86 -4.37
C THR A 31 16.34 -16.95 -5.56
N GLY A 32 17.57 -17.03 -6.08
CA GLY A 32 18.01 -16.37 -7.31
C GLY A 32 18.90 -15.15 -7.08
N GLU A 33 20.21 -15.41 -6.97
CA GLU A 33 21.37 -14.76 -7.64
C GLU A 33 21.37 -13.33 -8.20
N ASP A 34 20.38 -12.46 -7.95
CA ASP A 34 20.47 -11.05 -8.33
C ASP A 34 20.48 -10.17 -7.07
N GLN A 35 21.68 -9.86 -6.60
CA GLN A 35 21.95 -9.10 -5.36
C GLN A 35 21.71 -7.58 -5.51
N SER A 36 21.14 -7.11 -6.61
CA SER A 36 21.23 -5.70 -6.99
C SER A 36 20.13 -4.78 -6.42
N GLN A 37 19.15 -5.27 -5.65
CA GLN A 37 18.17 -4.40 -4.99
C GLN A 37 17.92 -4.78 -3.52
N HIS A 38 18.25 -3.85 -2.62
CA HIS A 38 17.91 -3.96 -1.19
C HIS A 38 16.39 -3.78 -1.00
N VAL A 39 15.65 -4.89 -0.99
CA VAL A 39 14.21 -4.88 -0.73
C VAL A 39 13.95 -5.13 0.76
N VAL A 40 13.19 -4.23 1.39
CA VAL A 40 12.77 -4.37 2.79
C VAL A 40 11.27 -4.55 2.86
N MET A 41 10.82 -5.56 3.61
CA MET A 41 9.41 -5.84 3.80
C MET A 41 9.02 -5.69 5.28
N PHE A 42 7.89 -5.04 5.54
CA PHE A 42 7.37 -4.93 6.90
C PHE A 42 5.85 -4.83 6.93
N LYS A 43 5.28 -5.10 8.10
CA LYS A 43 3.84 -5.02 8.35
C LYS A 43 3.55 -3.88 9.32
N ILE A 44 2.44 -3.17 9.10
CA ILE A 44 1.90 -2.17 10.02
C ILE A 44 0.50 -2.60 10.41
N HIS A 45 0.29 -2.73 11.71
CA HIS A 45 -0.97 -3.22 12.28
C HIS A 45 -1.81 -2.02 12.72
N GLN A 46 -3.08 -2.01 12.34
CA GLN A 46 -4.13 -1.20 12.94
C GLN A 46 -5.16 -2.14 13.58
N PRO A 47 -6.14 -1.62 14.33
CA PRO A 47 -7.20 -2.46 14.91
C PRO A 47 -7.91 -3.29 13.83
N ASN A 48 -8.38 -2.63 12.77
CA ASN A 48 -9.19 -3.26 11.72
C ASN A 48 -8.43 -3.49 10.42
N LEU A 49 -7.33 -2.75 10.20
CA LEU A 49 -6.55 -2.78 8.98
C LEU A 49 -5.16 -3.41 9.19
N LEU A 50 -4.64 -4.04 8.16
CA LEU A 50 -3.27 -4.55 8.09
C LEU A 50 -2.62 -4.08 6.79
N PHE A 51 -1.47 -3.45 6.91
CA PHE A 51 -0.68 -3.04 5.77
C PHE A 51 0.53 -3.96 5.65
N PHE A 52 0.73 -4.50 4.46
CA PHE A 52 1.99 -5.12 4.05
C PHE A 52 2.70 -4.12 3.16
N VAL A 53 3.95 -3.82 3.48
CA VAL A 53 4.73 -2.82 2.77
C VAL A 53 6.01 -3.46 2.28
N LYS A 54 6.30 -3.28 1.00
CA LYS A 54 7.55 -3.66 0.35
C LYS A 54 8.18 -2.39 -0.16
N LEU A 55 9.34 -2.08 0.38
CA LEU A 55 10.15 -0.93 0.07
C LEU A 55 11.34 -1.40 -0.76
N VAL A 56 11.57 -0.74 -1.89
CA VAL A 56 12.79 -0.92 -2.67
C VAL A 56 13.74 0.21 -2.30
N LEU A 57 14.86 -0.12 -1.64
CA LEU A 57 15.95 0.80 -1.36
C LEU A 57 16.89 0.79 -2.57
N ALA A 58 16.59 1.63 -3.56
CA ALA A 58 17.45 1.88 -4.71
C ALA A 58 17.66 3.39 -4.88
N ASP A 59 18.75 3.77 -5.54
CA ASP A 59 19.02 5.17 -5.86
C ASP A 59 17.96 5.72 -6.82
N THR A 60 17.01 6.46 -6.25
CA THR A 60 15.84 7.07 -6.90
C THR A 60 16.17 8.06 -8.03
N ARG A 61 17.44 8.19 -8.45
CA ARG A 61 17.89 9.10 -9.50
C ARG A 61 17.56 8.63 -10.92
N LYS A 62 17.28 7.33 -11.12
CA LYS A 62 17.12 6.75 -12.47
C LYS A 62 15.69 6.54 -12.95
N GLN A 63 14.67 6.51 -12.09
CA GLN A 63 13.27 6.29 -12.51
C GLN A 63 12.28 7.04 -11.60
N ALA A 64 11.20 7.54 -12.19
CA ALA A 64 10.05 8.06 -11.45
C ALA A 64 9.53 6.95 -10.53
N ALA A 65 9.69 7.11 -9.21
CA ALA A 65 9.25 6.12 -8.24
C ALA A 65 7.72 6.04 -8.24
N VAL A 66 7.18 5.04 -8.94
CA VAL A 66 5.74 4.78 -8.96
C VAL A 66 5.37 4.01 -7.70
N ASN A 67 4.60 4.65 -6.83
CA ASN A 67 4.02 4.00 -5.66
C ASN A 67 2.81 3.18 -6.07
N ARG A 68 2.72 1.94 -5.58
CA ARG A 68 1.64 1.01 -5.95
C ARG A 68 0.80 0.62 -4.73
N LEU A 69 -0.52 0.57 -4.92
CA LEU A 69 -1.48 0.12 -3.93
C LEU A 69 -2.20 -1.15 -4.40
N GLY A 70 -2.22 -2.16 -3.54
CA GLY A 70 -3.04 -3.37 -3.63
C GLY A 70 -4.09 -3.39 -2.52
N LEU A 71 -5.27 -3.93 -2.82
CA LEU A 71 -6.35 -4.08 -1.85
C LEU A 71 -6.84 -5.53 -1.85
N ALA A 72 -6.63 -6.24 -0.74
CA ALA A 72 -7.10 -7.59 -0.51
C ALA A 72 -8.28 -7.60 0.48
N ILE A 73 -9.48 -7.30 -0.02
CA ILE A 73 -10.72 -7.34 0.77
C ILE A 73 -11.54 -8.56 0.34
N THR A 74 -11.58 -9.57 1.21
CA THR A 74 -12.27 -10.84 0.94
C THR A 74 -13.73 -10.81 1.34
N LYS A 75 -14.58 -11.59 0.65
CA LYS A 75 -16.01 -11.80 1.01
C LYS A 75 -16.17 -12.35 2.44
N LYS A 76 -15.20 -13.16 2.90
CA LYS A 76 -15.20 -13.74 4.25
C LYS A 76 -15.12 -12.68 5.35
N LYS A 77 -14.32 -11.61 5.14
CA LYS A 77 -14.13 -10.54 6.11
C LYS A 77 -15.21 -9.47 6.03
N VAL A 78 -15.68 -9.15 4.83
CA VAL A 78 -16.70 -8.14 4.58
C VAL A 78 -17.73 -8.72 3.63
N LYS A 79 -18.89 -9.13 4.17
CA LYS A 79 -19.93 -9.86 3.42
C LYS A 79 -20.60 -8.96 2.38
N ARG A 80 -20.95 -7.73 2.77
CA ARG A 80 -21.69 -6.76 1.95
C ARG A 80 -20.79 -6.14 0.87
N ALA A 81 -21.29 -6.11 -0.37
CA ALA A 81 -20.53 -5.59 -1.51
C ALA A 81 -20.33 -4.08 -1.45
N HIS A 82 -21.35 -3.33 -1.03
CA HIS A 82 -21.27 -1.89 -0.86
C HIS A 82 -20.22 -1.50 0.18
N GLU A 83 -20.14 -2.22 1.30
CA GLU A 83 -19.11 -2.03 2.33
C GLU A 83 -17.69 -2.28 1.80
N ARG A 84 -17.46 -3.38 1.07
CA ARG A 84 -16.17 -3.60 0.40
C ARG A 84 -15.83 -2.45 -0.54
N ASN A 85 -16.79 -2.00 -1.33
CA ASN A 85 -16.57 -0.92 -2.29
C ASN A 85 -16.29 0.42 -1.60
N ARG A 86 -16.95 0.68 -0.47
CA ARG A 86 -16.73 1.84 0.39
C ARG A 86 -15.29 1.87 0.90
N ILE A 87 -14.82 0.79 1.52
CA ILE A 87 -13.43 0.70 2.01
C ILE A 87 -12.45 0.88 0.86
N LYS A 88 -12.65 0.18 -0.26
CA LYS A 88 -11.75 0.29 -1.42
C LYS A 88 -11.72 1.72 -1.99
N ARG A 89 -12.83 2.46 -1.94
CA ARG A 89 -12.89 3.86 -2.36
C ARG A 89 -12.10 4.74 -1.39
N LEU A 90 -12.39 4.66 -0.09
CA LEU A 90 -11.71 5.44 0.94
C LEU A 90 -10.19 5.24 0.91
N THR A 91 -9.72 3.99 0.81
CA THR A 91 -8.27 3.73 0.74
C THR A 91 -7.64 4.28 -0.53
N ARG A 92 -8.30 4.18 -1.69
CA ARG A 92 -7.75 4.71 -2.94
C ARG A 92 -7.68 6.23 -2.94
N GLU A 93 -8.73 6.90 -2.47
CA GLU A 93 -8.73 8.36 -2.37
C GLU A 93 -7.65 8.83 -1.38
N TYR A 94 -7.53 8.15 -0.23
CA TYR A 94 -6.47 8.46 0.73
C TYR A 94 -5.08 8.30 0.11
N PHE A 95 -4.81 7.16 -0.54
CA PHE A 95 -3.52 6.91 -1.20
C PHE A 95 -3.25 7.92 -2.31
N ARG A 96 -4.24 8.25 -3.14
CA ARG A 96 -4.12 9.22 -4.23
C ARG A 96 -3.68 10.60 -3.73
N LEU A 97 -4.17 11.02 -2.57
CA LEU A 97 -3.80 12.30 -1.95
C LEU A 97 -2.41 12.26 -1.29
N HIS A 98 -1.99 11.12 -0.75
CA HIS A 98 -0.77 11.01 0.07
C HIS A 98 0.42 10.35 -0.64
N GLN A 99 0.23 9.81 -1.85
CA GLN A 99 1.28 9.10 -2.60
C GLN A 99 2.53 9.96 -2.86
N HIS A 100 2.38 11.27 -2.98
CA HIS A 100 3.50 12.19 -3.23
C HIS A 100 4.39 12.38 -1.99
N GLN A 101 3.90 12.05 -0.80
CA GLN A 101 4.67 12.13 0.45
C GLN A 101 5.60 10.92 0.63
N LEU A 102 5.36 9.84 -0.12
CA LEU A 102 6.18 8.64 -0.12
C LEU A 102 7.41 8.89 -1.01
N ASN A 103 8.49 9.35 -0.40
CA ASN A 103 9.74 9.69 -1.08
C ASN A 103 10.54 8.46 -1.55
N ALA A 104 9.93 7.30 -1.75
CA ALA A 104 10.58 6.05 -2.12
C ALA A 104 9.66 5.18 -2.96
N GLN A 105 10.20 4.25 -3.75
CA GLN A 105 9.39 3.28 -4.48
C GLN A 105 8.81 2.24 -3.51
N VAL A 106 7.51 2.34 -3.26
CA VAL A 106 6.82 1.49 -2.27
C VAL A 106 5.63 0.78 -2.89
N ASP A 107 5.53 -0.52 -2.61
CA ASP A 107 4.33 -1.31 -2.82
C ASP A 107 3.61 -1.48 -1.48
N ILE A 108 2.34 -1.11 -1.42
CA ILE A 108 1.50 -1.23 -0.22
C ILE A 108 0.34 -2.17 -0.53
N LEU A 109 0.14 -3.20 0.27
CA LEU A 109 -1.02 -4.09 0.21
C LEU A 109 -1.84 -3.94 1.49
N LEU A 110 -3.08 -3.46 1.36
CA LEU A 110 -4.04 -3.37 2.46
C LEU A 110 -4.89 -4.63 2.54
N THR A 111 -5.01 -5.21 3.74
CA THR A 111 -5.92 -6.31 4.07
C THR A 111 -6.75 -5.95 5.30
N ILE A 112 -7.94 -6.54 5.42
CA ILE A 112 -8.84 -6.37 6.57
C ILE A 112 -8.55 -7.45 7.62
N LYS A 113 -8.25 -7.03 8.86
CA LYS A 113 -8.09 -7.92 10.02
C LYS A 113 -9.44 -8.29 10.60
N GLN A 114 -10.19 -7.26 10.99
CA GLN A 114 -11.51 -7.33 11.60
C GLN A 114 -12.36 -6.24 10.97
N PHE A 115 -13.66 -6.49 10.85
CA PHE A 115 -14.60 -5.55 10.26
C PHE A 115 -15.92 -5.62 11.00
N SER A 116 -16.48 -4.44 11.28
CA SER A 116 -17.84 -4.27 11.75
C SER A 116 -18.62 -3.57 10.65
N ASP A 117 -19.83 -4.05 10.35
CA ASP A 117 -20.70 -3.46 9.31
C ASP A 117 -21.05 -1.99 9.65
N ASP A 118 -21.04 -1.62 10.93
CA ASP A 118 -21.38 -0.29 11.42
C ASP A 118 -20.15 0.64 11.58
N MET A 119 -19.00 0.28 11.02
CA MET A 119 -17.82 1.12 11.12
C MET A 119 -18.03 2.44 10.37
N PRO A 120 -17.92 3.60 11.05
CA PRO A 120 -18.06 4.89 10.38
C PRO A 120 -16.86 5.16 9.47
N ASN A 121 -17.08 5.95 8.42
CA ASN A 121 -16.04 6.33 7.47
C ASN A 121 -14.86 7.01 8.16
N GLU A 122 -15.12 7.81 9.18
CA GLU A 122 -14.12 8.51 9.99
C GLU A 122 -13.17 7.53 10.68
N ALA A 123 -13.68 6.45 11.26
CA ALA A 123 -12.84 5.45 11.92
C ALA A 123 -11.91 4.73 10.92
N ILE A 124 -12.38 4.50 9.68
CA ILE A 124 -11.54 3.94 8.62
C ILE A 124 -10.49 4.97 8.20
N ALA A 125 -10.89 6.23 7.99
CA ALA A 125 -9.99 7.31 7.59
C ALA A 125 -8.89 7.57 8.63
N GLN A 126 -9.24 7.58 9.91
CA GLN A 126 -8.29 7.72 11.03
C GLN A 126 -7.28 6.57 11.06
N GLN A 127 -7.73 5.32 10.89
CA GLN A 127 -6.82 4.18 10.83
C GLN A 127 -5.93 4.18 9.58
N LEU A 128 -6.44 4.67 8.44
CA LEU A 128 -5.62 4.91 7.25
C LEU A 128 -4.55 5.95 7.55
N ALA A 129 -4.92 7.09 8.16
CA ALA A 129 -3.98 8.15 8.49
C ALA A 129 -2.88 7.68 9.45
N MET A 130 -3.26 7.03 10.56
CA MET A 130 -2.30 6.45 11.50
C MET A 130 -1.39 5.42 10.83
N GLY A 131 -1.96 4.53 10.02
CA GLY A 131 -1.20 3.51 9.28
C GLY A 131 -0.16 4.14 8.33
N PHE A 132 -0.55 5.14 7.54
CA PHE A 132 0.35 5.82 6.60
C PHE A 132 1.44 6.63 7.31
N ASN A 133 1.14 7.27 8.44
CA ASN A 133 2.14 7.98 9.23
C ASN A 133 3.24 7.02 9.72
N LEU A 134 2.85 5.86 10.27
CA LEU A 134 3.80 4.83 10.70
C LEU A 134 4.62 4.27 9.53
N ILE A 135 4.02 4.12 8.34
CA ILE A 135 4.72 3.71 7.13
C ILE A 135 5.78 4.77 6.76
N ASN A 136 5.39 6.04 6.70
CA ASN A 136 6.28 7.16 6.37
C ASN A 136 7.47 7.25 7.33
N ASP A 137 7.21 7.16 8.63
CA ASP A 137 8.25 7.20 9.65
C ASP A 137 9.22 6.04 9.53
N LYS A 138 8.72 4.85 9.23
CA LYS A 138 9.56 3.66 9.04
C LYS A 138 10.40 3.76 7.76
N ILE A 139 9.84 4.27 6.66
CA ILE A 139 10.57 4.55 5.42
C ILE A 139 11.69 5.56 5.69
N ARG A 140 11.39 6.66 6.39
CA ARG A 140 12.38 7.68 6.76
C ARG A 140 13.53 7.11 7.59
N LYS A 141 13.22 6.25 8.58
CA LYS A 141 14.23 5.58 9.41
C LYS A 141 15.10 4.60 8.60
N LEU A 142 14.51 3.88 7.66
CA LEU A 142 15.23 2.92 6.81
C LEU A 142 16.11 3.60 5.76
N LYS A 143 15.72 4.79 5.25
CA LYS A 143 16.53 5.58 4.31
C LYS A 143 17.73 6.30 4.94
N ARG A 144 17.71 6.52 6.26
CA ARG A 144 18.80 7.17 7.00
C ARG A 144 19.93 6.20 7.38
N ARG A 145 19.72 4.90 7.21
CA ARG A 145 20.72 3.85 7.42
C ARG A 145 21.39 3.54 6.10
#